data_AF-A0A7C5HNK9-F1
#
_entry.id   AF-A0A7C5HNK9-F1
#
_cell.length_a   1.000
_cell.length_b   1.000
_cell.length_c   1.000
_cell.angle_alpha   90.00
_cell.angle_beta   90.00
_cell.angle_gamma   90.00
#
_symmetry.space_group_name_H-M   'P 1'
#
loop_
_entity.id
_entity.type
_entity.pdbx_description
1 polymer ?
#
loop_
_entity_poly.entity_id
_entity_poly.type
_entity_poly.pdbx_seq_one_letter_code
_entity_poly.pdbx_strand_id
1 'polypeptide(L)'
;MKKKSLLLVVVIILGSFLLYSQTTVDSEEIQKEVDEAMKEVQEAMKEVEKETGITVDLNLKGEDYYTKPFMGVYYEDLTMKKARELGYNQFYGILLTGIVKNSPAKYYRLLEEDILMKIDDDKVLDKSKFGKLIDAHYVGDKVKLTIFRDGQQKVIDFMFGARNKIINEKGELVDKPETVKKEEEKIKKKKRLSVGHGGGGWYPIWFMPDFEEFNLMLAELEFQTETFPEKGFLMHGGGGQGNVGKGWFIGGMGAGYSNKETTKHDWTHYVENQEVTKTVSRTAEYKISYGGVTLDKRFALSKKIVGSFGMMLGWGNTQYKIQQYDKNQDLDNFDFGGDLNDQMDNYYDYVSTLKMNNDYMLFQPKFMLMYRILDWLSLRAEAGYMKSYSAKGWKGVWNGESVKVENEPKLDMDGITLVVGPWFGF
;
A
#
# COMPACT_ATOMS: atom_id res chain seq x y z
N MET A 1 26.19 -0.90 -1.45
CA MET A 1 25.17 -0.38 -2.39
C MET A 1 23.79 -0.66 -1.82
N LYS A 2 22.96 0.39 -1.76
CA LYS A 2 21.74 0.50 -0.94
C LYS A 2 20.66 -0.52 -1.35
N LYS A 3 20.05 -1.20 -0.37
CA LYS A 3 18.81 -1.96 -0.54
C LYS A 3 17.72 -1.01 -1.03
N LYS A 4 17.14 -1.27 -2.21
CA LYS A 4 16.01 -0.52 -2.74
C LYS A 4 14.75 -1.00 -2.02
N SER A 5 14.30 -0.24 -1.02
CA SER A 5 12.98 -0.40 -0.41
C SER A 5 11.92 0.20 -1.34
N LEU A 6 10.93 -0.60 -1.75
CA LEU A 6 9.75 -0.13 -2.45
C LEU A 6 8.72 0.28 -1.39
N LEU A 7 8.58 1.58 -1.15
CA LEU A 7 7.60 2.11 -0.19
C LEU A 7 6.23 2.19 -0.89
N LEU A 8 5.28 1.32 -0.53
CA LEU A 8 3.94 1.29 -1.14
C LEU A 8 2.89 1.73 -0.10
N VAL A 9 2.42 2.97 -0.20
CA VAL A 9 1.35 3.53 0.64
C VAL A 9 0.00 3.25 -0.03
N VAL A 10 -0.60 2.09 0.21
CA VAL A 10 -1.84 1.69 -0.50
C VAL A 10 -3.03 1.38 0.41
N VAL A 11 -2.88 1.39 1.74
CA VAL A 11 -3.92 0.80 2.60
C VAL A 11 -4.74 1.80 3.43
N ILE A 12 -4.43 3.09 3.34
CA ILE A 12 -5.27 4.12 3.97
C ILE A 12 -6.69 4.09 3.38
N ILE A 13 -6.85 3.79 2.08
CA ILE A 13 -8.17 3.81 1.40
C ILE A 13 -9.03 2.57 1.75
N LEU A 14 -8.42 1.37 1.88
CA LEU A 14 -9.15 0.15 2.23
C LEU A 14 -9.48 0.07 3.73
N GLY A 15 -8.59 0.56 4.60
CA GLY A 15 -8.87 0.73 6.02
C GLY A 15 -10.00 1.72 6.28
N SER A 16 -10.06 2.81 5.50
CA SER A 16 -11.16 3.78 5.54
C SER A 16 -12.50 3.15 5.18
N PHE A 17 -12.55 2.27 4.16
CA PHE A 17 -13.79 1.58 3.77
C PHE A 17 -14.29 0.59 4.84
N LEU A 18 -13.38 -0.09 5.55
CA LEU A 18 -13.72 -0.96 6.68
C LEU A 18 -14.17 -0.16 7.91
N LEU A 19 -13.57 1.01 8.16
CA LEU A 19 -13.93 1.91 9.27
C LEU A 19 -15.23 2.68 9.00
N TYR A 20 -15.55 3.01 7.74
CA TYR A 20 -16.78 3.73 7.38
C TYR A 20 -18.04 2.83 7.37
N SER A 21 -17.87 1.51 7.44
CA SER A 21 -18.97 0.54 7.60
C SER A 21 -19.56 0.53 9.03
N GLN A 22 -19.19 1.45 9.90
CA GLN A 22 -19.69 1.54 11.27
C GLN A 22 -21.17 1.95 11.33
N THR A 23 -22.04 0.97 11.42
CA THR A 23 -23.26 1.04 12.23
C THR A 23 -23.31 -0.15 13.19
N THR A 24 -23.03 0.13 14.46
CA THR A 24 -23.40 -0.64 15.68
C THR A 24 -23.33 -2.17 15.58
N VAL A 25 -22.13 -2.74 15.65
CA VAL A 25 -21.90 -4.17 15.95
C VAL A 25 -20.68 -4.29 16.88
N ASP A 26 -20.75 -5.23 17.82
CA ASP A 26 -19.78 -5.49 18.90
C ASP A 26 -18.31 -5.37 18.46
N SER A 27 -17.60 -4.38 19.00
CA SER A 27 -16.25 -4.00 18.55
C SER A 27 -15.19 -5.06 18.81
N GLU A 28 -15.38 -5.94 19.79
CA GLU A 28 -14.37 -6.96 20.17
C GLU A 28 -14.31 -8.13 19.19
N GLU A 29 -15.45 -8.59 18.67
CA GLU A 29 -15.50 -9.73 17.74
C GLU A 29 -14.96 -9.33 16.37
N ILE A 30 -15.33 -8.14 15.89
CA ILE A 30 -14.78 -7.55 14.67
C ILE A 30 -13.28 -7.29 14.82
N GLN A 31 -12.83 -6.76 15.97
CA GLN A 31 -11.40 -6.51 16.18
C GLN A 31 -10.58 -7.81 16.15
N LYS A 32 -11.14 -8.89 16.71
CA LYS A 32 -10.52 -10.22 16.68
C LYS A 32 -10.45 -10.80 15.25
N GLU A 33 -11.51 -10.66 14.46
CA GLU A 33 -11.50 -11.07 13.05
C GLU A 33 -10.49 -10.26 12.23
N VAL A 34 -10.42 -8.95 12.46
CA VAL A 34 -9.42 -8.07 11.85
C VAL A 34 -8.01 -8.49 12.26
N ASP A 35 -7.78 -8.81 13.53
CA ASP A 35 -6.46 -9.23 14.00
C ASP A 35 -6.05 -10.63 13.48
N GLU A 36 -7.00 -11.58 13.36
CA GLU A 36 -6.76 -12.89 12.72
C GLU A 36 -6.44 -12.71 11.23
N ALA A 37 -7.17 -11.83 10.53
CA ALA A 37 -6.91 -11.51 9.14
C ALA A 37 -5.54 -10.83 8.93
N MET A 38 -5.18 -9.92 9.83
CA MET A 38 -3.88 -9.24 9.81
C MET A 38 -2.73 -10.21 10.04
N LYS A 39 -2.92 -11.22 10.89
CA LYS A 39 -1.93 -12.28 11.08
C LYS A 39 -1.74 -13.11 9.81
N GLU A 40 -2.82 -13.48 9.13
CA GLU A 40 -2.73 -14.20 7.86
C GLU A 40 -2.03 -13.39 6.76
N VAL A 41 -2.33 -12.09 6.68
CA VAL A 41 -1.63 -11.14 5.80
C VAL A 41 -0.13 -11.15 6.09
N GLN A 42 0.27 -11.00 7.35
CA GLN A 42 1.68 -10.98 7.75
C GLN A 42 2.40 -12.31 7.45
N GLU A 43 1.74 -13.44 7.65
CA GLU A 43 2.29 -14.75 7.32
C GLU A 43 2.48 -14.92 5.80
N ALA A 44 1.49 -14.52 5.00
CA ALA A 44 1.57 -14.55 3.54
C ALA A 44 2.71 -13.66 3.03
N MET A 45 2.90 -12.48 3.62
CA MET A 45 4.01 -11.58 3.25
C MET A 45 5.38 -12.16 3.58
N LYS A 46 5.54 -12.83 4.74
CA LYS A 46 6.78 -13.52 5.08
C LYS A 46 7.09 -14.65 4.10
N GLU A 47 6.07 -15.37 3.64
CA GLU A 47 6.23 -16.36 2.57
C GLU A 47 6.68 -15.68 1.26
N VAL A 48 6.05 -14.57 0.86
CA VAL A 48 6.44 -13.80 -0.33
C VAL A 48 7.88 -13.30 -0.21
N GLU A 49 8.28 -12.73 0.92
CA GLU A 49 9.65 -12.26 1.16
C GLU A 49 10.65 -13.41 1.04
N LYS A 50 10.34 -14.57 1.65
CA LYS A 50 11.19 -15.75 1.60
C LYS A 50 11.36 -16.30 0.18
N GLU A 51 10.29 -16.29 -0.62
CA GLU A 51 10.30 -16.88 -1.96
C GLU A 51 10.78 -15.92 -3.06
N THR A 52 10.51 -14.62 -2.92
CA THR A 52 10.80 -13.60 -3.94
C THR A 52 11.95 -12.66 -3.58
N GLY A 53 12.33 -12.59 -2.29
CA GLY A 53 13.28 -11.60 -1.78
C GLY A 53 12.73 -10.18 -1.68
N ILE A 54 11.46 -9.94 -2.03
CA ILE A 54 10.81 -8.64 -1.96
C ILE A 54 10.22 -8.43 -0.56
N THR A 55 10.70 -7.40 0.12
CA THR A 55 10.14 -6.93 1.38
C THR A 55 9.02 -5.94 1.09
N VAL A 56 7.83 -6.23 1.58
CA VAL A 56 6.69 -5.30 1.55
C VAL A 56 6.44 -4.90 3.00
N ASP A 57 6.49 -3.60 3.32
CA ASP A 57 6.15 -3.10 4.65
C ASP A 57 4.70 -2.60 4.63
N LEU A 58 3.79 -3.37 5.22
CA LEU A 58 2.39 -2.97 5.38
C LEU A 58 2.24 -2.17 6.66
N ASN A 59 2.33 -0.85 6.55
CA ASN A 59 2.05 0.04 7.68
C ASN A 59 0.54 0.35 7.75
N LEU A 60 -0.24 -0.54 8.39
CA LEU A 60 -1.72 -0.49 8.37
C LEU A 60 -2.38 0.17 9.57
N LYS A 61 -1.58 0.58 10.55
CA LYS A 61 -2.03 1.34 11.70
C LYS A 61 -0.93 2.36 11.94
N GLY A 62 -1.26 3.65 11.89
CA GLY A 62 -0.32 4.76 12.12
C GLY A 62 0.15 4.86 13.57
N GLU A 63 0.60 3.76 14.16
CA GLU A 63 1.29 3.76 15.46
C GLU A 63 2.41 2.73 15.45
N ASP A 64 3.60 3.22 15.79
CA ASP A 64 4.85 2.48 15.91
C ASP A 64 4.69 1.19 16.74
N TYR A 65 4.75 0.05 16.08
CA TYR A 65 4.94 -1.25 16.73
C TYR A 65 6.39 -1.42 17.16
N TYR A 66 6.86 -0.58 18.08
CA TYR A 66 7.84 -1.05 19.04
C TYR A 66 7.11 -2.07 19.93
N THR A 67 7.60 -3.30 19.96
CA THR A 67 7.19 -4.32 20.91
C THR A 67 7.15 -3.70 22.32
N LYS A 68 5.96 -3.46 22.87
CA LYS A 68 5.84 -2.95 24.24
C LYS A 68 6.52 -3.92 25.22
N PRO A 69 7.26 -3.41 26.21
CA PRO A 69 7.89 -4.25 27.22
C PRO A 69 6.84 -5.04 27.98
N PHE A 70 7.13 -6.32 28.21
CA PHE A 70 6.22 -7.27 28.84
C PHE A 70 6.86 -7.86 30.08
N MET A 71 6.21 -7.64 31.24
CA MET A 71 6.63 -8.21 32.52
C MET A 71 6.00 -9.59 32.79
N GLY A 72 4.71 -9.74 32.46
CA GLY A 72 3.94 -10.98 32.61
C GLY A 72 3.45 -11.27 34.02
N VAL A 73 2.81 -10.29 34.62
CA VAL A 73 2.17 -10.35 35.95
C VAL A 73 0.70 -9.92 35.84
N TYR A 74 -0.15 -10.47 36.69
CA TYR A 74 -1.45 -9.90 37.06
C TYR A 74 -1.26 -9.05 38.30
N TYR A 75 -1.90 -7.88 38.35
CA TYR A 75 -1.67 -6.92 39.43
C TYR A 75 -2.91 -6.12 39.80
N GLU A 76 -2.96 -5.72 41.07
CA GLU A 76 -3.96 -4.80 41.60
C GLU A 76 -3.35 -3.66 42.41
N ASP A 77 -4.13 -2.61 42.69
CA ASP A 77 -3.68 -1.53 43.57
C ASP A 77 -3.63 -2.07 45.00
N LEU A 78 -2.57 -1.72 45.74
CA LEU A 78 -2.42 -2.18 47.10
C LEU A 78 -3.44 -1.50 48.02
N THR A 79 -4.36 -2.28 48.58
CA THR A 79 -5.32 -1.78 49.57
C THR A 79 -4.72 -1.75 50.97
N MET A 80 -5.16 -0.81 51.80
CA MET A 80 -4.75 -0.69 53.22
C MET A 80 -4.97 -1.98 54.02
N LYS A 81 -6.06 -2.68 53.73
CA LYS A 81 -6.39 -3.96 54.38
C LYS A 81 -5.35 -5.02 54.04
N LYS A 82 -5.07 -5.22 52.75
CA LYS A 82 -4.11 -6.23 52.28
C LYS A 82 -2.67 -5.90 52.69
N ALA A 83 -2.28 -4.62 52.70
CA ALA A 83 -0.98 -4.18 53.21
C ALA A 83 -0.77 -4.57 54.68
N ARG A 84 -1.79 -4.38 55.54
CA ARG A 84 -1.73 -4.80 56.95
C ARG A 84 -1.68 -6.31 57.11
N GLU A 85 -2.47 -7.05 56.35
CA GLU A 85 -2.45 -8.53 56.35
C GLU A 85 -1.06 -9.08 56.01
N LEU A 86 -0.35 -8.43 55.08
CA LEU A 86 0.99 -8.82 54.64
C LEU A 86 2.13 -8.24 55.51
N GLY A 87 1.82 -7.49 56.57
CA GLY A 87 2.82 -6.87 57.44
C GLY A 87 3.63 -5.75 56.77
N TYR A 88 3.09 -5.14 55.71
CA TYR A 88 3.75 -4.09 54.94
C TYR A 88 3.37 -2.70 55.48
N ASN A 89 4.33 -2.03 56.12
CA ASN A 89 4.12 -0.73 56.79
C ASN A 89 4.24 0.48 55.86
N GLN A 90 4.43 0.26 54.56
CA GLN A 90 4.46 1.33 53.56
C GLN A 90 3.11 1.34 52.83
N PHE A 91 2.62 2.52 52.45
CA PHE A 91 1.27 2.68 51.88
C PHE A 91 1.28 2.91 50.36
N TYR A 92 2.23 2.30 49.65
CA TYR A 92 2.35 2.41 48.20
C TYR A 92 2.95 1.14 47.60
N GLY A 93 2.67 0.90 46.32
CA GLY A 93 3.06 -0.30 45.60
C GLY A 93 1.88 -0.92 44.86
N ILE A 94 2.18 -1.85 43.97
CA ILE A 94 1.15 -2.71 43.38
C ILE A 94 1.28 -4.13 43.94
N LEU A 95 0.16 -4.78 44.17
CA LEU A 95 0.11 -6.18 44.58
C LEU A 95 0.12 -7.07 43.34
N LEU A 96 1.02 -8.04 43.29
CA LEU A 96 1.00 -9.08 42.26
C LEU A 96 0.00 -10.17 42.64
N THR A 97 -1.08 -10.28 41.87
CA THR A 97 -2.18 -11.24 42.10
C THR A 97 -2.01 -12.53 41.31
N GLY A 98 -0.97 -12.61 40.48
CA GLY A 98 -0.66 -13.83 39.75
C GLY A 98 0.49 -13.64 38.78
N ILE A 99 1.10 -14.75 38.39
CA ILE A 99 2.25 -14.76 37.47
C ILE A 99 1.87 -15.52 36.21
N VAL A 100 2.05 -14.87 35.05
CA VAL A 100 1.78 -15.50 33.76
C VAL A 100 2.76 -16.64 33.53
N LYS A 101 2.28 -17.80 33.07
CA LYS A 101 3.16 -18.93 32.74
C LYS A 101 4.09 -18.55 31.58
N ASN A 102 5.34 -19.04 31.62
CA ASN A 102 6.36 -18.78 30.59
C ASN A 102 6.59 -17.28 30.34
N SER A 103 6.62 -16.47 31.40
CA SER A 103 6.86 -15.03 31.34
C SER A 103 8.20 -14.63 31.98
N PRO A 104 8.69 -13.40 31.72
CA PRO A 104 9.86 -12.86 32.43
C PRO A 104 9.67 -12.86 33.95
N ALA A 105 8.50 -12.47 34.45
CA ALA A 105 8.18 -12.54 35.88
C ALA A 105 8.34 -13.95 36.47
N LYS A 106 7.91 -14.99 35.72
CA LYS A 106 8.11 -16.38 36.15
C LYS A 106 9.59 -16.77 36.16
N TYR A 107 10.35 -16.36 35.14
CA TYR A 107 11.78 -16.63 35.02
C TYR A 107 12.57 -16.01 36.17
N TYR A 108 12.30 -14.74 36.47
CA TYR A 108 12.93 -14.00 37.58
C TYR A 108 12.29 -14.28 38.96
N ARG A 109 11.47 -15.33 39.05
CA ARG A 109 10.91 -15.85 40.32
C ARG A 109 10.12 -14.80 41.13
N LEU A 110 9.40 -13.92 40.43
CA LEU A 110 8.31 -13.17 41.04
C LEU A 110 7.20 -14.15 41.44
N LEU A 111 6.52 -13.85 42.53
CA LEU A 111 5.48 -14.68 43.12
C LEU A 111 4.20 -13.88 43.29
N GLU A 112 3.10 -14.61 43.42
CA GLU A 112 1.86 -14.04 43.93
C GLU A 112 2.07 -13.52 45.35
N GLU A 113 1.34 -12.46 45.71
CA GLU A 113 1.45 -11.72 46.97
C GLU A 113 2.73 -10.89 47.15
N ASP A 114 3.60 -10.83 46.15
CA ASP A 114 4.65 -9.83 46.10
C ASP A 114 4.05 -8.42 45.98
N ILE A 115 4.62 -7.46 46.70
CA ILE A 115 4.32 -6.05 46.50
C ILE A 115 5.49 -5.42 45.74
N LEU A 116 5.24 -4.96 44.51
CA LEU A 116 6.25 -4.23 43.74
C LEU A 116 6.27 -2.77 44.19
N MET A 117 7.41 -2.35 44.75
CA MET A 117 7.59 -1.04 45.36
C MET A 117 8.27 -0.06 44.40
N LYS A 118 9.27 -0.52 43.64
CA LYS A 118 10.06 0.31 42.72
C LYS A 118 10.49 -0.44 41.47
N ILE A 119 10.65 0.31 40.39
CA ILE A 119 11.37 -0.09 39.18
C ILE A 119 12.52 0.91 39.04
N ASP A 120 13.75 0.41 39.08
CA ASP A 120 14.96 1.20 39.27
C ASP A 120 14.83 2.14 40.49
N ASP A 121 14.95 3.45 40.29
CA ASP A 121 14.84 4.46 41.35
C ASP A 121 13.41 5.01 41.49
N ASP A 122 12.50 4.67 40.57
CA ASP A 122 11.13 5.16 40.52
C ASP A 122 10.18 4.36 41.41
N LYS A 123 9.43 5.07 42.26
CA LYS A 123 8.37 4.46 43.10
C LYS A 123 7.15 4.10 42.25
N VAL A 124 6.68 2.87 42.42
CA VAL A 124 5.41 2.40 41.87
C VAL A 124 4.31 2.75 42.87
N LEU A 125 3.61 3.86 42.64
CA LEU A 125 2.61 4.35 43.60
C LEU A 125 1.26 3.63 43.46
N ASP A 126 0.84 3.42 42.22
CA ASP A 126 -0.45 2.86 41.83
C ASP A 126 -0.34 2.21 40.43
N LYS A 127 -1.44 1.61 39.96
CA LYS A 127 -1.55 1.03 38.61
C LYS A 127 -1.22 2.02 37.49
N SER A 128 -1.62 3.29 37.61
CA SER A 128 -1.41 4.28 36.57
C SER A 128 0.08 4.60 36.40
N LYS A 129 0.77 4.84 37.52
CA LYS A 129 2.22 5.05 37.55
C LYS A 129 2.96 3.80 37.10
N PHE A 130 2.52 2.61 37.52
CA PHE A 130 3.09 1.35 37.06
C PHE A 130 3.04 1.19 35.55
N GLY A 131 1.87 1.42 34.93
CA GLY A 131 1.71 1.36 33.47
C GLY A 131 2.66 2.31 32.75
N LYS A 132 2.75 3.56 33.21
CA LYS A 132 3.69 4.56 32.65
C LYS A 132 5.16 4.18 32.79
N LEU A 133 5.54 3.59 33.93
CA LEU A 133 6.90 3.13 34.15
C LEU A 133 7.24 1.97 33.22
N ILE A 134 6.31 1.02 33.02
CA ILE A 134 6.51 -0.05 32.03
C ILE A 134 6.61 0.54 30.62
N ASP A 135 5.68 1.41 30.21
CA ASP A 135 5.66 1.99 28.85
C ASP A 135 6.90 2.84 28.53
N ALA A 136 7.66 3.28 29.53
CA ALA A 136 8.92 4.02 29.36
C ALA A 136 10.13 3.13 29.01
N HIS A 137 9.99 1.81 29.09
CA HIS A 137 11.06 0.85 28.79
C HIS A 137 10.90 0.20 27.41
N TYR A 138 11.97 -0.47 26.98
CA TYR A 138 12.00 -1.29 25.78
C TYR A 138 12.13 -2.78 26.12
N VAL A 139 11.80 -3.63 25.15
CA VAL A 139 12.05 -5.07 25.26
C VAL A 139 13.55 -5.33 25.34
N GLY A 140 13.97 -6.09 26.35
CA GLY A 140 15.37 -6.36 26.63
C GLY A 140 16.00 -5.41 27.65
N ASP A 141 15.29 -4.35 28.08
CA ASP A 141 15.76 -3.47 29.13
C ASP A 141 15.92 -4.24 30.45
N LYS A 142 17.05 -4.01 31.11
CA LYS A 142 17.38 -4.56 32.42
C LYS A 142 17.15 -3.49 33.47
N VAL A 143 16.33 -3.81 34.46
CA VAL A 143 15.92 -2.91 35.54
C VAL A 143 16.06 -3.60 36.89
N LYS A 144 16.14 -2.81 37.96
CA LYS A 144 16.12 -3.31 39.35
C LYS A 144 14.73 -3.20 39.92
N LEU A 145 14.09 -4.32 40.21
CA LEU A 145 12.81 -4.34 40.91
C LEU A 145 13.06 -4.37 42.41
N THR A 146 12.49 -3.43 43.14
CA THR A 146 12.39 -3.54 44.61
C THR A 146 11.02 -4.09 44.96
N ILE A 147 10.97 -5.29 45.53
CA ILE A 147 9.75 -5.94 45.98
C ILE A 147 9.73 -6.10 47.50
N PHE A 148 8.55 -6.26 48.08
CA PHE A 148 8.37 -6.72 49.45
C PHE A 148 7.76 -8.12 49.44
N ARG A 149 8.41 -9.05 50.15
CA ARG A 149 8.02 -10.46 50.25
C ARG A 149 8.41 -10.99 51.63
N ASP A 150 7.50 -11.69 52.30
CA ASP A 150 7.73 -12.34 53.60
C ASP A 150 8.27 -11.40 54.69
N GLY A 151 7.75 -10.16 54.75
CA GLY A 151 8.18 -9.18 55.74
C GLY A 151 9.47 -8.43 55.43
N GLN A 152 10.13 -8.71 54.29
CA GLN A 152 11.41 -8.12 53.93
C GLN A 152 11.41 -7.51 52.52
N GLN A 153 12.22 -6.47 52.32
CA GLN A 153 12.47 -5.93 50.98
C GLN A 153 13.54 -6.76 50.28
N LYS A 154 13.30 -7.09 49.00
CA LYS A 154 14.21 -7.82 48.13
C LYS A 154 14.40 -7.04 46.84
N VAL A 155 15.64 -7.04 46.33
CA VAL A 155 15.97 -6.43 45.02
C VAL A 155 16.20 -7.55 44.03
N ILE A 156 15.56 -7.46 42.86
CA ILE A 156 15.64 -8.45 41.78
C ILE A 156 16.09 -7.73 40.50
N ASP A 157 17.21 -8.16 39.94
CA ASP A 157 17.59 -7.76 38.58
C ASP A 157 16.65 -8.45 37.59
N PHE A 158 15.95 -7.64 36.80
CA PHE A 158 14.86 -8.08 35.94
C PHE A 158 15.09 -7.60 34.51
N MET A 159 14.68 -8.40 33.52
CA MET A 159 14.69 -7.99 32.12
C MET A 159 13.29 -8.04 31.53
N PHE A 160 12.86 -6.95 30.90
CA PHE A 160 11.59 -6.94 30.18
C PHE A 160 11.66 -7.84 28.96
N GLY A 161 10.65 -8.70 28.79
CA GLY A 161 10.51 -9.55 27.61
C GLY A 161 9.51 -8.99 26.62
N ALA A 162 9.21 -9.76 25.58
CA ALA A 162 8.07 -9.53 24.68
C ALA A 162 7.07 -10.67 24.83
N ARG A 163 5.77 -10.41 24.59
CA ARG A 163 4.73 -11.46 24.69
C ARG A 163 5.03 -12.70 23.83
N ASN A 164 5.76 -12.53 22.73
CA ASN A 164 6.13 -13.58 21.76
C ASN A 164 7.55 -14.18 21.95
N LYS A 165 8.35 -13.69 22.91
CA LYS A 165 9.71 -14.20 23.21
C LYS A 165 9.79 -14.80 24.61
N ILE A 166 10.77 -15.67 24.86
CA ILE A 166 11.12 -16.20 26.19
C ILE A 166 12.57 -15.87 26.53
N ILE A 167 12.89 -15.89 27.82
CA ILE A 167 14.27 -15.77 28.31
C ILE A 167 14.82 -17.19 28.46
N ASN A 168 15.91 -17.51 27.76
CA ASN A 168 16.56 -18.82 27.85
C ASN A 168 17.41 -18.96 29.13
N GLU A 169 17.98 -20.14 29.37
CA GLU A 169 18.85 -20.40 30.53
C GLU A 169 20.10 -19.50 30.57
N LYS A 170 20.48 -18.89 29.45
CA LYS A 170 21.61 -17.93 29.34
C LYS A 170 21.18 -16.47 29.55
N GLY A 171 19.91 -16.20 29.82
CA GLY A 171 19.40 -14.84 30.03
C GLY A 171 19.17 -14.04 28.74
N GLU A 172 19.05 -14.71 27.59
CA GLU A 172 18.86 -14.08 26.29
C GLU A 172 17.39 -14.19 25.84
N LEU A 173 16.90 -13.16 25.15
CA LEU A 173 15.56 -13.19 24.54
C LEU A 173 15.59 -14.02 23.25
N VAL A 174 14.98 -15.20 23.31
CA VAL A 174 14.82 -16.11 22.17
C VAL A 174 13.35 -16.28 21.81
N ASP A 175 13.07 -16.60 20.55
CA ASP A 175 11.69 -16.89 20.14
C ASP A 175 11.16 -18.12 20.90
N LYS A 176 9.88 -18.09 21.28
CA LYS A 176 9.22 -19.25 21.92
C LYS A 176 9.40 -20.50 21.05
N PRO A 177 9.94 -21.62 21.57
CA PRO A 177 10.20 -22.82 20.79
C PRO A 177 8.90 -23.33 20.13
N GLU A 178 9.00 -23.71 18.85
CA GLU A 178 7.88 -24.17 18.01
C GLU A 178 7.11 -25.37 18.62
N THR A 179 7.70 -26.09 19.58
CA THR A 179 7.07 -27.22 20.27
C THR A 179 5.93 -26.82 21.19
N VAL A 180 5.95 -25.62 21.80
CA VAL A 180 4.81 -25.12 22.59
C VAL A 180 3.70 -24.57 21.68
N LYS A 181 4.06 -24.01 20.51
CA LYS A 181 3.08 -23.65 19.47
C LYS A 181 2.26 -24.89 19.04
N LYS A 182 2.89 -26.05 18.94
CA LYS A 182 2.24 -27.30 18.52
C LYS A 182 1.23 -27.87 19.51
N GLU A 183 1.33 -27.60 20.81
CA GLU A 183 0.35 -28.13 21.79
C GLU A 183 -0.88 -27.22 21.94
N GLU A 184 -0.72 -25.90 21.82
CA GLU A 184 -1.86 -24.97 21.70
C GLU A 184 -2.53 -25.03 20.31
N GLU A 185 -1.77 -25.28 19.24
CA GLU A 185 -2.31 -25.53 17.88
C GLU A 185 -2.88 -26.95 17.67
N LYS A 186 -2.63 -27.89 18.58
CA LYS A 186 -3.25 -29.23 18.53
C LYS A 186 -4.74 -29.21 18.86
N ILE A 187 -5.30 -28.06 19.26
CA ILE A 187 -6.73 -27.81 19.18
C ILE A 187 -7.10 -27.54 17.70
N LYS A 188 -7.28 -28.64 16.96
CA LYS A 188 -7.75 -28.73 15.56
C LYS A 188 -6.90 -27.94 14.56
N LYS A 189 -6.06 -28.63 13.78
CA LYS A 189 -5.63 -28.15 12.45
C LYS A 189 -6.89 -27.75 11.67
N LYS A 190 -7.24 -26.45 11.66
CA LYS A 190 -8.30 -25.92 10.80
C LYS A 190 -7.93 -26.33 9.37
N LYS A 191 -8.87 -26.93 8.64
CA LYS A 191 -8.69 -27.19 7.20
C LYS A 191 -8.28 -25.85 6.55
N ARG A 192 -7.17 -25.84 5.81
CA ARG A 192 -6.76 -24.66 5.03
C ARG A 192 -7.94 -24.26 4.14
N LEU A 193 -8.41 -23.03 4.31
CA LEU A 193 -9.52 -22.49 3.54
C LEU A 193 -9.11 -22.40 2.07
N SER A 194 -10.04 -22.67 1.16
CA SER A 194 -9.76 -22.59 -0.27
C SER A 194 -9.57 -21.14 -0.68
N VAL A 195 -8.46 -20.86 -1.36
CA VAL A 195 -8.14 -19.58 -2.00
C VAL A 195 -8.64 -19.51 -3.45
N GLY A 196 -9.30 -20.58 -3.91
CA GLY A 196 -9.84 -20.69 -5.25
C GLY A 196 -8.96 -21.42 -6.25
N HIS A 197 -9.48 -21.66 -7.45
CA HIS A 197 -8.84 -22.31 -8.59
C HIS A 197 -8.46 -21.32 -9.68
N GLY A 198 -9.09 -20.15 -9.72
CA GLY A 198 -8.83 -19.15 -10.73
C GLY A 198 -10.08 -18.42 -11.17
N GLY A 199 -9.92 -17.59 -12.19
CA GLY A 199 -11.03 -16.83 -12.74
C GLY A 199 -10.54 -15.70 -13.62
N GLY A 200 -11.46 -14.84 -14.00
CA GLY A 200 -11.18 -13.64 -14.75
C GLY A 200 -12.38 -12.72 -14.79
N GLY A 201 -12.21 -11.55 -15.39
CA GLY A 201 -13.28 -10.60 -15.48
C GLY A 201 -12.87 -9.28 -16.10
N TRP A 202 -13.81 -8.36 -16.05
CA TRP A 202 -13.63 -6.98 -16.45
C TRP A 202 -12.80 -6.23 -15.41
N TYR A 203 -11.88 -5.39 -15.87
CA TYR A 203 -11.02 -4.53 -15.06
C TYR A 203 -11.38 -3.07 -15.33
N PRO A 204 -12.30 -2.47 -14.54
CA PRO A 204 -12.49 -1.02 -14.49
C PRO A 204 -11.38 -0.40 -13.64
N ILE A 205 -10.35 0.13 -14.28
CA ILE A 205 -9.17 0.63 -13.58
C ILE A 205 -9.25 2.15 -13.50
N TRP A 206 -9.47 2.70 -12.32
CA TRP A 206 -9.23 4.11 -12.07
C TRP A 206 -7.73 4.34 -11.99
N PHE A 207 -7.18 5.00 -12.99
CA PHE A 207 -5.75 5.29 -13.08
C PHE A 207 -5.48 6.77 -12.86
N MET A 208 -4.53 7.07 -11.98
CA MET A 208 -4.16 8.43 -11.58
C MET A 208 -2.69 8.66 -11.93
N PRO A 209 -2.37 8.99 -13.20
CA PRO A 209 -1.04 9.44 -13.59
C PRO A 209 -0.81 10.90 -13.22
N ASP A 210 0.44 11.32 -13.24
CA ASP A 210 0.81 12.73 -13.19
C ASP A 210 0.69 13.37 -14.59
N PHE A 211 -0.21 14.35 -14.71
CA PHE A 211 -0.44 15.10 -15.95
C PHE A 211 0.01 16.56 -15.86
N GLU A 212 0.57 17.02 -14.75
CA GLU A 212 0.81 18.45 -14.50
C GLU A 212 1.65 19.09 -15.62
N GLU A 213 2.83 18.52 -15.92
CA GLU A 213 3.70 19.01 -17.00
C GLU A 213 3.02 18.97 -18.38
N PHE A 214 2.15 18.00 -18.62
CA PHE A 214 1.48 17.82 -19.90
C PHE A 214 0.33 18.79 -20.10
N ASN A 215 -0.48 19.01 -19.06
CA ASN A 215 -1.53 20.01 -19.07
C ASN A 215 -0.95 21.42 -19.22
N LEU A 216 0.20 21.72 -18.60
CA LEU A 216 0.92 22.98 -18.81
C LEU A 216 1.35 23.16 -20.27
N MET A 217 1.96 22.13 -20.88
CA MET A 217 2.32 22.16 -22.31
C MET A 217 1.08 22.36 -23.21
N LEU A 218 -0.04 21.71 -22.90
CA LEU A 218 -1.28 21.89 -23.67
C LEU A 218 -1.88 23.30 -23.48
N ALA A 219 -1.77 23.87 -22.29
CA ALA A 219 -2.21 25.24 -22.02
C ALA A 219 -1.38 26.27 -22.80
N GLU A 220 -0.07 26.06 -22.97
CA GLU A 220 0.77 26.87 -23.87
C GLU A 220 0.31 26.79 -25.34
N LEU A 221 -0.27 25.67 -25.73
CA LEU A 221 -0.91 25.46 -27.05
C LEU A 221 -2.38 25.94 -27.09
N GLU A 222 -2.76 26.73 -26.09
CA GLU A 222 -4.07 27.36 -25.89
C GLU A 222 -5.22 26.38 -25.57
N PHE A 223 -4.94 25.13 -25.22
CA PHE A 223 -5.98 24.26 -24.66
C PHE A 223 -6.39 24.71 -23.25
N GLN A 224 -7.41 24.06 -22.67
CA GLN A 224 -7.81 24.31 -21.29
C GLN A 224 -6.66 23.97 -20.33
N THR A 225 -6.55 24.71 -19.23
CA THR A 225 -5.50 24.49 -18.22
C THR A 225 -5.52 23.08 -17.64
N GLU A 226 -6.69 22.45 -17.54
CA GLU A 226 -6.86 21.03 -17.22
C GLU A 226 -7.48 20.31 -18.43
N THR A 227 -6.68 20.07 -19.48
CA THR A 227 -7.18 19.39 -20.70
C THR A 227 -7.48 17.93 -20.43
N PHE A 228 -6.64 17.25 -19.63
CA PHE A 228 -6.90 15.89 -19.17
C PHE A 228 -7.01 15.85 -17.64
N PRO A 229 -7.90 15.00 -17.09
CA PRO A 229 -8.23 15.02 -15.68
C PRO A 229 -7.06 14.56 -14.81
N GLU A 230 -6.61 15.43 -13.90
CA GLU A 230 -5.48 15.16 -12.99
C GLU A 230 -5.87 14.21 -11.85
N LYS A 231 -7.18 14.15 -11.53
CA LYS A 231 -7.74 13.22 -10.53
C LYS A 231 -7.85 11.77 -11.03
N GLY A 232 -7.41 11.53 -12.26
CA GLY A 232 -7.43 10.23 -12.91
C GLY A 232 -8.63 10.00 -13.81
N PHE A 233 -8.58 8.87 -14.51
CA PHE A 233 -9.59 8.46 -15.49
C PHE A 233 -9.82 6.95 -15.43
N LEU A 234 -10.99 6.54 -15.93
CA LEU A 234 -11.37 5.14 -15.99
C LEU A 234 -10.79 4.48 -17.26
N MET A 235 -9.88 3.54 -17.06
CA MET A 235 -9.44 2.61 -18.08
C MET A 235 -10.32 1.36 -18.11
N HIS A 236 -10.49 0.79 -19.29
CA HIS A 236 -11.24 -0.44 -19.49
C HIS A 236 -10.30 -1.56 -19.88
N GLY A 237 -10.41 -2.70 -19.18
CA GLY A 237 -9.55 -3.83 -19.41
C GLY A 237 -10.18 -5.17 -19.06
N GLY A 238 -9.38 -6.21 -19.17
CA GLY A 238 -9.76 -7.56 -18.80
C GLY A 238 -8.55 -8.37 -18.36
N GLY A 239 -8.80 -9.44 -17.63
CA GLY A 239 -7.74 -10.32 -17.19
C GLY A 239 -8.26 -11.56 -16.50
N GLY A 240 -7.35 -12.50 -16.26
CA GLY A 240 -7.64 -13.75 -15.57
C GLY A 240 -6.39 -14.40 -15.03
N GLN A 241 -6.57 -15.27 -14.04
CA GLN A 241 -5.51 -15.96 -13.33
C GLN A 241 -5.94 -17.40 -13.02
N GLY A 242 -4.99 -18.33 -13.05
CA GLY A 242 -5.17 -19.72 -12.63
C GLY A 242 -4.27 -20.08 -11.46
N ASN A 243 -4.76 -20.94 -10.57
CA ASN A 243 -3.98 -21.45 -9.44
C ASN A 243 -2.91 -22.43 -9.92
N VAL A 244 -1.66 -22.20 -9.54
CA VAL A 244 -0.50 -23.07 -9.86
C VAL A 244 0.01 -23.84 -8.64
N GLY A 245 -0.73 -23.80 -7.54
CA GLY A 245 -0.47 -24.55 -6.31
C GLY A 245 0.02 -23.67 -5.16
N LYS A 246 -0.19 -24.15 -3.93
CA LYS A 246 0.23 -23.46 -2.68
C LYS A 246 -0.26 -22.01 -2.56
N GLY A 247 -1.39 -21.70 -3.20
CA GLY A 247 -2.00 -20.37 -3.22
C GLY A 247 -1.32 -19.38 -4.16
N TRP A 248 -0.40 -19.83 -5.01
CA TRP A 248 0.13 -19.03 -6.10
C TRP A 248 -0.80 -19.05 -7.30
N PHE A 249 -0.96 -17.90 -7.92
CA PHE A 249 -1.79 -17.69 -9.11
C PHE A 249 -0.96 -16.98 -10.16
N ILE A 250 -1.01 -17.50 -11.38
CA ILE A 250 -0.37 -16.90 -12.54
C ILE A 250 -1.46 -16.56 -13.55
N GLY A 251 -1.34 -15.40 -14.18
CA GLY A 251 -2.28 -15.01 -15.21
C GLY A 251 -1.83 -13.80 -16.00
N GLY A 252 -2.77 -13.11 -16.60
CA GLY A 252 -2.51 -11.87 -17.31
C GLY A 252 -3.68 -10.93 -17.23
N MET A 253 -3.39 -9.65 -17.41
CA MET A 253 -4.40 -8.61 -17.56
C MET A 253 -3.88 -7.51 -18.47
N GLY A 254 -4.80 -6.75 -19.06
CA GLY A 254 -4.47 -5.57 -19.83
C GLY A 254 -5.64 -4.59 -19.84
N ALA A 255 -5.33 -3.32 -20.05
CA ALA A 255 -6.30 -2.24 -20.07
C ALA A 255 -5.87 -1.14 -21.02
N GLY A 256 -6.83 -0.33 -21.45
CA GLY A 256 -6.58 0.84 -22.27
C GLY A 256 -7.56 1.97 -22.00
N TYR A 257 -7.16 3.15 -22.45
CA TYR A 257 -7.93 4.38 -22.43
C TYR A 257 -7.58 5.22 -23.66
N SER A 258 -8.57 5.95 -24.16
CA SER A 258 -8.43 6.88 -25.27
C SER A 258 -9.40 8.02 -25.03
N ASN A 259 -8.90 9.26 -25.00
CA ASN A 259 -9.74 10.45 -24.99
C ASN A 259 -9.20 11.51 -25.96
N LYS A 260 -10.09 12.35 -26.45
CA LYS A 260 -9.81 13.41 -27.42
C LYS A 260 -10.56 14.67 -27.04
N GLU A 261 -9.81 15.73 -26.81
CA GLU A 261 -10.33 17.08 -26.61
C GLU A 261 -10.21 17.90 -27.89
N THR A 262 -11.15 18.84 -28.10
CA THR A 262 -11.19 19.70 -29.28
C THR A 262 -11.52 21.13 -28.88
N THR A 263 -10.71 22.08 -29.33
CA THR A 263 -10.87 23.51 -29.08
C THR A 263 -10.84 24.29 -30.40
N LYS A 264 -11.42 25.49 -30.40
CA LYS A 264 -11.37 26.41 -31.54
C LYS A 264 -10.39 27.52 -31.22
N HIS A 265 -9.55 27.85 -32.19
CA HIS A 265 -8.53 28.89 -32.07
C HIS A 265 -8.60 29.79 -33.28
N ASP A 266 -8.48 31.09 -33.06
CA ASP A 266 -8.23 32.01 -34.16
C ASP A 266 -6.73 31.96 -34.46
N TRP A 267 -6.42 31.53 -35.67
CA TRP A 267 -5.06 31.36 -36.12
C TRP A 267 -4.74 32.41 -37.16
N THR A 268 -3.75 33.24 -36.86
CA THR A 268 -3.30 34.32 -37.72
C THR A 268 -2.03 33.91 -38.46
N HIS A 269 -2.07 34.05 -39.78
CA HIS A 269 -0.94 33.73 -40.66
C HIS A 269 -0.89 34.71 -41.83
N TYR A 270 0.20 34.67 -42.61
CA TYR A 270 0.35 35.52 -43.78
C TYR A 270 0.07 34.73 -45.05
N VAL A 271 -0.76 35.30 -45.94
CA VAL A 271 -1.01 34.82 -47.31
C VAL A 271 -0.73 35.98 -48.24
N GLU A 272 0.18 35.81 -49.21
CA GLU A 272 0.55 36.89 -50.14
C GLU A 272 0.93 38.22 -49.43
N ASN A 273 1.68 38.13 -48.31
CA ASN A 273 2.04 39.25 -47.42
C ASN A 273 0.85 39.98 -46.76
N GLN A 274 -0.35 39.42 -46.79
CA GLN A 274 -1.51 39.92 -46.04
C GLN A 274 -1.78 39.03 -44.83
N GLU A 275 -2.01 39.66 -43.68
CA GLU A 275 -2.40 38.98 -42.45
C GLU A 275 -3.84 38.46 -42.59
N VAL A 276 -4.02 37.15 -42.45
CA VAL A 276 -5.31 36.47 -42.51
C VAL A 276 -5.51 35.73 -41.20
N THR A 277 -6.63 36.02 -40.53
CA THR A 277 -7.05 35.29 -39.33
C THR A 277 -8.14 34.29 -39.72
N LYS A 278 -7.93 33.03 -39.36
CA LYS A 278 -8.88 31.95 -39.60
C LYS A 278 -9.14 31.15 -38.34
N THR A 279 -10.40 30.89 -38.05
CA THR A 279 -10.77 29.99 -36.95
C THR A 279 -10.49 28.53 -37.34
N VAL A 280 -9.53 27.90 -36.67
CA VAL A 280 -9.15 26.50 -36.85
C VAL A 280 -9.65 25.64 -35.67
N SER A 281 -9.75 24.33 -35.89
CA SER A 281 -9.99 23.36 -34.82
C SER A 281 -8.66 22.71 -34.42
N ARG A 282 -8.29 22.81 -33.14
CA ARG A 282 -7.17 22.05 -32.56
C ARG A 282 -7.73 20.87 -31.77
N THR A 283 -7.04 19.75 -31.84
CA THR A 283 -7.40 18.54 -31.12
C THR A 283 -6.20 17.96 -30.41
N ALA A 284 -6.40 17.55 -29.15
CA ALA A 284 -5.44 16.82 -28.36
C ALA A 284 -6.03 15.45 -28.04
N GLU A 285 -5.36 14.39 -28.49
CA GLU A 285 -5.77 13.01 -28.26
C GLU A 285 -4.71 12.31 -27.40
N TYR A 286 -5.15 11.67 -26.32
CA TYR A 286 -4.32 10.87 -25.43
C TYR A 286 -4.79 9.42 -25.44
N LYS A 287 -3.87 8.48 -25.71
CA LYS A 287 -4.10 7.04 -25.64
C LYS A 287 -3.06 6.39 -24.76
N ILE A 288 -3.51 5.52 -23.90
CA ILE A 288 -2.65 4.67 -23.08
C ILE A 288 -3.19 3.26 -23.11
N SER A 289 -2.29 2.28 -23.26
CA SER A 289 -2.65 0.87 -23.15
C SER A 289 -1.49 0.08 -22.58
N TYR A 290 -1.82 -0.97 -21.83
CA TYR A 290 -0.83 -1.89 -21.32
C TYR A 290 -1.40 -3.29 -21.15
N GLY A 291 -0.50 -4.27 -21.12
CA GLY A 291 -0.80 -5.66 -20.84
C GLY A 291 0.41 -6.38 -20.26
N GLY A 292 0.16 -7.41 -19.46
CA GLY A 292 1.25 -8.11 -18.80
C GLY A 292 0.85 -9.40 -18.12
N VAL A 293 1.87 -10.06 -17.59
CA VAL A 293 1.74 -11.27 -16.78
C VAL A 293 1.65 -10.87 -15.33
N THR A 294 0.78 -11.56 -14.58
CA THR A 294 0.55 -11.33 -13.16
C THR A 294 0.95 -12.56 -12.35
N LEU A 295 1.52 -12.32 -11.18
CA LEU A 295 1.83 -13.32 -10.18
C LEU A 295 1.25 -12.87 -8.84
N ASP A 296 0.38 -13.70 -8.27
CA ASP A 296 -0.42 -13.38 -7.09
C ASP A 296 -0.31 -14.50 -6.06
N LYS A 297 0.01 -14.14 -4.82
CA LYS A 297 -0.07 -15.03 -3.66
C LYS A 297 -1.37 -14.76 -2.92
N ARG A 298 -2.33 -15.68 -3.05
CA ARG A 298 -3.64 -15.60 -2.39
C ARG A 298 -3.62 -16.29 -1.02
N PHE A 299 -4.38 -15.73 -0.09
CA PHE A 299 -4.60 -16.25 1.26
C PHE A 299 -6.06 -16.00 1.67
N ALA A 300 -6.64 -16.95 2.39
CA ALA A 300 -8.08 -16.98 2.66
C ALA A 300 -8.38 -16.54 4.09
N LEU A 301 -8.71 -15.25 4.24
CA LEU A 301 -9.10 -14.61 5.50
C LEU A 301 -10.36 -15.23 6.12
N SER A 302 -11.29 -15.66 5.26
CA SER A 302 -12.48 -16.41 5.67
C SER A 302 -12.98 -17.27 4.51
N LYS A 303 -14.08 -18.01 4.72
CA LYS A 303 -14.73 -18.75 3.62
C LYS A 303 -15.23 -17.84 2.49
N LYS A 304 -15.49 -16.56 2.80
CA LYS A 304 -16.02 -15.57 1.86
C LYS A 304 -15.00 -14.52 1.45
N ILE A 305 -13.93 -14.31 2.21
CA ILE A 305 -12.96 -13.25 1.97
C ILE A 305 -11.61 -13.85 1.63
N VAL A 306 -11.07 -13.46 0.48
CA VAL A 306 -9.72 -13.85 0.01
C VAL A 306 -8.91 -12.60 -0.23
N GLY A 307 -7.70 -12.54 0.34
CA GLY A 307 -6.71 -11.53 0.04
C GLY A 307 -5.68 -12.04 -0.97
N SER A 308 -4.98 -11.13 -1.64
CA SER A 308 -3.85 -11.42 -2.52
C SER A 308 -2.79 -10.32 -2.41
N PHE A 309 -1.52 -10.72 -2.35
CA PHE A 309 -0.40 -9.86 -2.71
C PHE A 309 0.14 -10.29 -4.06
N GLY A 310 0.23 -9.37 -5.00
CA GLY A 310 0.66 -9.70 -6.34
C GLY A 310 1.49 -8.62 -6.99
N MET A 311 1.95 -8.94 -8.18
CA MET A 311 2.62 -7.99 -9.05
C MET A 311 2.28 -8.27 -10.50
N MET A 312 2.35 -7.24 -11.34
CA MET A 312 2.40 -7.38 -12.79
C MET A 312 3.78 -7.00 -13.31
N LEU A 313 4.27 -7.76 -14.27
CA LEU A 313 5.27 -7.31 -15.23
C LEU A 313 4.61 -7.24 -16.61
N GLY A 314 4.71 -6.08 -17.26
CA GLY A 314 4.02 -5.85 -18.51
C GLY A 314 4.73 -4.87 -19.42
N TRP A 315 4.07 -4.62 -20.53
CA TRP A 315 4.47 -3.67 -21.55
C TRP A 315 3.27 -2.86 -21.97
N GLY A 316 3.52 -1.66 -22.45
CA GLY A 316 2.47 -0.77 -22.91
C GLY A 316 2.98 0.23 -23.93
N ASN A 317 2.01 0.98 -24.42
CA ASN A 317 2.24 2.07 -25.34
C ASN A 317 1.40 3.26 -24.87
N THR A 318 2.02 4.43 -24.86
CA THR A 318 1.35 5.70 -24.72
C THR A 318 1.55 6.50 -26.00
N GLN A 319 0.47 7.10 -26.45
CA GLN A 319 0.44 7.96 -27.61
C GLN A 319 -0.23 9.26 -27.23
N TYR A 320 0.36 10.38 -27.59
CA TYR A 320 -0.37 11.62 -27.74
C TYR A 320 -0.32 12.11 -29.17
N LYS A 321 -1.40 12.76 -29.59
CA LYS A 321 -1.53 13.33 -30.91
C LYS A 321 -2.16 14.70 -30.78
N ILE A 322 -1.45 15.71 -31.27
CA ILE A 322 -1.98 17.06 -31.43
C ILE A 322 -2.18 17.28 -32.92
N GLN A 323 -3.36 17.74 -33.29
CA GLN A 323 -3.71 17.99 -34.68
C GLN A 323 -4.48 19.30 -34.80
N GLN A 324 -4.05 20.17 -35.70
CA GLN A 324 -4.80 21.34 -36.14
C GLN A 324 -5.40 21.08 -37.52
N TYR A 325 -6.66 21.47 -37.74
CA TYR A 325 -7.32 21.40 -39.04
C TYR A 325 -8.47 22.41 -39.14
N ASP A 326 -8.86 22.77 -40.36
CA ASP A 326 -10.07 23.54 -40.65
C ASP A 326 -11.16 22.64 -41.28
N LYS A 327 -12.42 22.85 -40.92
CA LYS A 327 -13.56 22.03 -41.39
C LYS A 327 -14.07 22.42 -42.79
N ASN A 328 -13.64 23.56 -43.33
CA ASN A 328 -14.29 24.15 -44.51
C ASN A 328 -13.60 23.96 -45.87
N GLN A 329 -12.40 23.37 -45.96
CA GLN A 329 -11.75 22.77 -47.15
C GLN A 329 -10.29 22.46 -46.81
N ASP A 330 -9.65 21.56 -47.56
CA ASP A 330 -8.22 21.23 -47.46
C ASP A 330 -7.38 22.52 -47.60
N LEU A 331 -6.46 22.68 -46.66
CA LEU A 331 -5.69 23.89 -46.41
C LEU A 331 -4.27 23.43 -45.98
N ASP A 332 -3.23 24.20 -46.37
CA ASP A 332 -1.71 24.23 -46.41
C ASP A 332 -0.69 25.06 -45.41
N ASN A 333 -0.22 24.57 -44.19
CA ASN A 333 0.70 24.65 -42.93
C ASN A 333 0.66 25.62 -41.71
N PHE A 334 0.81 25.04 -40.49
CA PHE A 334 1.17 25.70 -39.22
C PHE A 334 2.48 25.12 -38.61
N ASP A 335 3.42 26.00 -38.24
CA ASP A 335 4.72 25.68 -37.64
C ASP A 335 4.71 25.90 -36.11
N PHE A 336 5.24 24.93 -35.34
CA PHE A 336 5.35 24.99 -33.87
C PHE A 336 6.72 25.50 -33.38
N GLY A 337 7.70 25.73 -34.27
CA GLY A 337 9.09 26.03 -33.91
C GLY A 337 9.69 27.34 -34.42
N GLY A 338 8.97 28.13 -35.22
CA GLY A 338 9.50 29.34 -35.87
C GLY A 338 9.18 30.66 -35.15
N ASP A 339 10.14 31.58 -35.13
CA ASP A 339 9.87 33.02 -34.93
C ASP A 339 8.98 33.48 -36.10
N LEU A 340 7.83 34.11 -35.81
CA LEU A 340 6.75 34.41 -36.76
C LEU A 340 7.18 35.32 -37.94
N ASN A 341 8.41 35.82 -37.93
CA ASN A 341 8.91 36.79 -38.90
C ASN A 341 9.89 36.25 -39.94
N ASP A 342 10.44 35.03 -39.78
CA ASP A 342 11.51 34.55 -40.64
C ASP A 342 11.16 33.19 -41.27
N GLN A 343 10.23 33.21 -42.24
CA GLN A 343 10.38 32.55 -43.54
C GLN A 343 9.10 32.72 -44.38
N MET A 344 9.25 33.47 -45.47
CA MET A 344 8.26 33.63 -46.54
C MET A 344 8.44 32.49 -47.54
N ASP A 345 7.79 31.35 -47.31
CA ASP A 345 7.68 30.29 -48.33
C ASP A 345 6.20 30.00 -48.64
N ASN A 346 5.84 30.02 -49.92
CA ASN A 346 4.45 29.92 -50.41
C ASN A 346 3.96 28.47 -50.53
N TYR A 347 4.52 27.53 -49.75
CA TYR A 347 4.16 26.12 -49.81
C TYR A 347 4.21 25.50 -48.41
N TYR A 348 3.04 25.48 -47.77
CA TYR A 348 2.83 24.96 -46.43
C TYR A 348 1.73 23.83 -46.56
N ASP A 349 1.56 22.84 -45.65
CA ASP A 349 0.55 21.75 -45.63
C ASP A 349 -0.39 21.79 -44.34
N TYR A 350 -1.68 22.29 -44.30
CA TYR A 350 -2.35 23.04 -43.10
C TYR A 350 -2.99 22.03 -42.14
N VAL A 351 -2.70 20.74 -42.34
CA VAL A 351 -2.94 19.68 -41.36
C VAL A 351 -1.65 19.41 -40.58
N SER A 352 -1.32 20.29 -39.64
CA SER A 352 -0.19 20.08 -38.75
C SER A 352 -0.56 19.00 -37.72
N THR A 353 0.08 17.83 -37.83
CA THR A 353 -0.10 16.70 -36.94
C THR A 353 1.21 16.37 -36.25
N LEU A 354 1.28 16.60 -34.94
CA LEU A 354 2.33 16.08 -34.09
C LEU A 354 1.81 14.80 -33.42
N LYS A 355 2.47 13.68 -33.70
CA LYS A 355 2.19 12.40 -33.06
C LYS A 355 3.42 11.94 -32.30
N MET A 356 3.26 11.68 -31.01
CA MET A 356 4.33 11.17 -30.19
C MET A 356 3.93 9.85 -29.55
N ASN A 357 4.84 8.88 -29.63
CA ASN A 357 4.63 7.53 -29.10
C ASN A 357 5.76 7.16 -28.15
N ASN A 358 5.40 6.47 -27.07
CA ASN A 358 6.33 5.95 -26.10
C ASN A 358 5.98 4.50 -25.76
N ASP A 359 6.89 3.59 -26.08
CA ASP A 359 6.79 2.18 -25.70
C ASP A 359 7.50 1.99 -24.36
N TYR A 360 6.81 1.39 -23.40
CA TYR A 360 7.34 1.26 -22.04
C TYR A 360 7.19 -0.17 -21.50
N MET A 361 8.12 -0.52 -20.63
CA MET A 361 7.96 -1.64 -19.70
C MET A 361 7.29 -1.11 -18.43
N LEU A 362 6.53 -1.97 -17.76
CA LEU A 362 5.91 -1.61 -16.49
C LEU A 362 6.04 -2.71 -15.45
N PHE A 363 6.13 -2.27 -14.20
CA PHE A 363 6.03 -3.09 -13.01
C PHE A 363 4.92 -2.53 -12.11
N GLN A 364 4.01 -3.38 -11.67
CA GLN A 364 2.87 -2.97 -10.85
C GLN A 364 2.73 -3.89 -9.64
N PRO A 365 3.33 -3.57 -8.48
CA PRO A 365 2.93 -4.19 -7.21
C PRO A 365 1.46 -3.88 -6.90
N LYS A 366 0.76 -4.87 -6.33
CA LYS A 366 -0.66 -4.74 -6.04
C LYS A 366 -1.13 -5.59 -4.86
N PHE A 367 -2.19 -5.11 -4.23
CA PHE A 367 -2.96 -5.82 -3.23
C PHE A 367 -4.40 -5.99 -3.71
N MET A 368 -4.98 -7.15 -3.47
CA MET A 368 -6.36 -7.45 -3.83
C MET A 368 -7.12 -8.03 -2.64
N LEU A 369 -8.37 -7.63 -2.50
CA LEU A 369 -9.36 -8.26 -1.63
C LEU A 369 -10.56 -8.70 -2.46
N MET A 370 -11.02 -9.92 -2.26
CA MET A 370 -12.21 -10.47 -2.92
C MET A 370 -13.23 -10.91 -1.88
N TYR A 371 -14.48 -10.48 -2.07
CA TYR A 371 -15.63 -10.97 -1.34
C TYR A 371 -16.48 -11.87 -2.24
N ARG A 372 -16.59 -13.14 -1.86
CA ARG A 372 -17.38 -14.14 -2.58
C ARG A 372 -18.87 -13.91 -2.33
N ILE A 373 -19.59 -13.59 -3.41
CA ILE A 373 -21.05 -13.46 -3.40
C ILE A 373 -21.68 -14.83 -3.70
N LEU A 374 -21.21 -15.49 -4.76
CA LEU A 374 -21.60 -16.84 -5.19
C LEU A 374 -20.35 -17.68 -5.45
N ASP A 375 -20.49 -19.00 -5.58
CA ASP A 375 -19.35 -19.90 -5.83
C ASP A 375 -18.59 -19.60 -7.13
N TRP A 376 -19.20 -18.88 -8.07
CA TRP A 376 -18.60 -18.46 -9.33
C TRP A 376 -18.47 -16.93 -9.48
N LEU A 377 -18.94 -16.13 -8.51
CA LEU A 377 -18.96 -14.66 -8.59
C LEU A 377 -18.44 -14.03 -7.31
N SER A 378 -17.42 -13.21 -7.44
CA SER A 378 -16.86 -12.40 -6.35
C SER A 378 -16.84 -10.92 -6.73
N LEU A 379 -16.95 -10.06 -5.74
CA LEU A 379 -16.61 -8.65 -5.87
C LEU A 379 -15.13 -8.46 -5.49
N ARG A 380 -14.36 -7.81 -6.35
CA ARG A 380 -12.94 -7.54 -6.14
C ARG A 380 -12.73 -6.05 -5.87
N ALA A 381 -11.88 -5.76 -4.90
CA ALA A 381 -11.18 -4.48 -4.75
C ALA A 381 -9.67 -4.74 -4.92
N GLU A 382 -9.02 -4.03 -5.83
CA GLU A 382 -7.56 -4.11 -6.06
C GLU A 382 -6.99 -2.70 -6.01
N ALA A 383 -5.85 -2.55 -5.34
CA ALA A 383 -5.10 -1.30 -5.32
C ALA A 383 -3.63 -1.60 -5.61
N GLY A 384 -3.03 -0.81 -6.49
CA GLY A 384 -1.67 -1.00 -6.95
C GLY A 384 -1.02 0.31 -7.35
N TYR A 385 0.28 0.25 -7.65
CA TYR A 385 1.04 1.39 -8.15
C TYR A 385 1.77 0.95 -9.40
N MET A 386 1.52 1.61 -10.52
CA MET A 386 2.26 1.39 -11.75
C MET A 386 3.57 2.17 -11.69
N LYS A 387 4.67 1.50 -12.02
CA LYS A 387 5.96 2.10 -12.30
C LYS A 387 6.34 1.73 -13.73
N SER A 388 6.65 2.72 -14.54
CA SER A 388 7.01 2.53 -15.95
C SER A 388 8.46 2.88 -16.23
N TYR A 389 8.99 2.32 -17.31
CA TYR A 389 10.32 2.62 -17.81
C TYR A 389 10.33 2.56 -19.33
N SER A 390 10.75 3.65 -19.97
CA SER A 390 10.99 3.70 -21.41
C SER A 390 12.48 3.73 -21.70
N ALA A 391 12.96 2.77 -22.48
CA ALA A 391 14.38 2.69 -22.86
C ALA A 391 14.71 3.57 -24.07
N LYS A 392 13.73 3.88 -24.91
CA LYS A 392 13.92 4.58 -26.20
C LYS A 392 13.41 6.02 -26.18
N GLY A 393 12.78 6.45 -25.09
CA GLY A 393 12.16 7.76 -25.00
C GLY A 393 10.98 7.91 -25.97
N TRP A 394 10.55 9.15 -26.14
CA TRP A 394 9.48 9.50 -27.05
C TRP A 394 9.95 9.55 -28.52
N LYS A 395 9.16 8.94 -29.40
CA LYS A 395 9.33 9.06 -30.85
C LYS A 395 8.31 10.04 -31.40
N GLY A 396 8.79 11.18 -31.89
CA GLY A 396 7.97 12.20 -32.54
C GLY A 396 7.87 11.99 -34.04
N VAL A 397 6.67 12.14 -34.57
CA VAL A 397 6.38 12.25 -36.00
C VAL A 397 5.60 13.54 -36.21
N TRP A 398 6.15 14.44 -37.02
CA TRP A 398 5.51 15.69 -37.40
C TRP A 398 5.20 15.65 -38.90
N ASN A 399 3.93 15.77 -39.26
CA ASN A 399 3.44 15.72 -40.65
C ASN A 399 3.95 14.50 -41.46
N GLY A 400 4.19 13.37 -40.78
CA GLY A 400 4.69 12.14 -41.39
C GLY A 400 6.22 11.98 -41.35
N GLU A 401 6.96 13.04 -41.01
CA GLU A 401 8.41 13.01 -40.87
C GLU A 401 8.84 12.73 -39.43
N SER A 402 9.91 11.96 -39.24
CA SER A 402 10.44 11.66 -37.90
C SER A 402 11.20 12.87 -37.36
N VAL A 403 10.82 13.33 -36.17
CA VAL A 403 11.45 14.48 -35.51
C VAL A 403 12.15 14.06 -34.22
N LYS A 404 13.28 14.72 -33.94
CA LYS A 404 13.96 14.59 -32.66
C LYS A 404 13.22 15.42 -31.63
N VAL A 405 12.84 14.79 -30.52
CA VAL A 405 12.17 15.47 -29.41
C VAL A 405 13.25 16.03 -28.50
N GLU A 406 13.40 17.35 -28.49
CA GLU A 406 14.25 18.04 -27.51
C GLU A 406 13.37 18.39 -26.30
N ASN A 407 13.84 18.09 -25.08
CA ASN A 407 13.05 18.18 -23.85
C ASN A 407 11.80 17.27 -23.85
N GLU A 408 12.02 15.96 -23.94
CA GLU A 408 10.97 14.95 -23.79
C GLU A 408 10.14 15.20 -22.52
N PRO A 409 8.80 15.29 -22.61
CA PRO A 409 7.96 15.41 -21.42
C PRO A 409 8.18 14.20 -20.53
N LYS A 410 8.35 14.42 -19.22
CA LYS A 410 8.46 13.35 -18.22
C LYS A 410 7.09 12.77 -17.92
N LEU A 411 6.39 12.32 -18.95
CA LEU A 411 5.26 11.42 -18.77
C LEU A 411 5.83 10.04 -18.44
N ASP A 412 6.24 9.87 -17.18
CA ASP A 412 6.35 8.56 -16.59
C ASP A 412 4.91 8.07 -16.37
N MET A 413 4.56 6.88 -16.87
CA MET A 413 3.25 6.25 -16.61
C MET A 413 3.16 5.71 -15.17
N ASP A 414 3.76 6.45 -14.26
CA ASP A 414 3.80 6.19 -12.84
C ASP A 414 2.49 6.70 -12.23
N GLY A 415 1.83 5.86 -11.44
CA GLY A 415 0.53 6.27 -10.91
C GLY A 415 -0.16 5.20 -10.11
N ILE A 416 -1.14 5.65 -9.32
CA ILE A 416 -1.97 4.76 -8.53
C ILE A 416 -3.04 4.15 -9.42
N THR A 417 -3.28 2.86 -9.26
CA THR A 417 -4.38 2.14 -9.90
C THR A 417 -5.33 1.62 -8.83
N LEU A 418 -6.63 1.89 -8.99
CA LEU A 418 -7.69 1.32 -8.16
C LEU A 418 -8.67 0.56 -9.05
N VAL A 419 -9.08 -0.62 -8.61
CA VAL A 419 -10.06 -1.44 -9.33
C VAL A 419 -11.13 -1.89 -8.36
N VAL A 420 -12.39 -1.68 -8.72
CA VAL A 420 -13.54 -2.27 -8.03
C VAL A 420 -14.44 -2.88 -9.08
N GLY A 421 -14.57 -4.21 -9.09
CA GLY A 421 -15.29 -4.88 -10.18
C GLY A 421 -15.58 -6.36 -9.94
N PRO A 422 -16.38 -6.98 -10.83
CA PRO A 422 -16.74 -8.38 -10.72
C PRO A 422 -15.56 -9.28 -11.09
N TRP A 423 -15.45 -10.40 -10.40
CA TRP A 423 -14.53 -11.50 -10.70
C TRP A 423 -15.32 -12.79 -10.87
N PHE A 424 -15.17 -13.43 -12.03
CA PHE A 424 -15.86 -14.66 -12.38
C PHE A 424 -14.92 -15.84 -12.24
N GLY A 425 -15.35 -16.85 -11.48
CA GLY A 425 -14.52 -17.96 -11.04
C GLY A 425 -14.07 -17.78 -9.59
N PHE A 426 -13.85 -18.89 -8.92
CA PHE A 426 -13.28 -18.91 -7.58
C PHE A 426 -12.02 -19.75 -7.62
#